data_AF-X1F6E2-F1
#
_entry.id   AF-X1F6E2-F1
#
_cell.length_a   1.000
_cell.length_b   1.000
_cell.length_c   1.000
_cell.angle_alpha   90.00
_cell.angle_beta   90.00
_cell.angle_gamma   90.00
#
_symmetry.space_group_name_H-M   'P 1'
#
loop_
_entity.id
_entity.type
_entity.pdbx_description
1 polymer ?
#
loop_
_entity_poly.entity_id
_entity_poly.type
_entity_poly.pdbx_seq_one_letter_code
_entity_poly.pdbx_strand_id
1 'polypeptide(L)'
;MISNYEIKNFKSIKHLTMDCKKINIFIGKPNTGKSNILESLGIFSFPYGVEDHGLKSFVRFSDMTNLFHDNDISEKVEISADDVRFQLVFENDDFKGYGGDKEKKVFHFNFSYNYNGKGSSGISKRFSPFKLYRFAIVETFAQREPGYLLPPHGYNLMQILLTNKAVKKLVADLLGEYDLRKGEFRP
;
A
#
# COMPACT_ATOMS: atom_id res chain seq x y z
N MET A 1 2.76 -12.91 9.12
CA MET A 1 2.37 -11.78 10.00
C MET A 1 3.63 -10.99 10.25
N ILE A 2 3.57 -9.65 10.18
CA ILE A 2 4.75 -8.83 10.44
C ILE A 2 5.06 -8.91 11.93
N SER A 3 6.29 -9.28 12.30
CA SER A 3 6.74 -9.32 13.70
C SER A 3 7.60 -8.11 14.03
N ASN A 4 8.61 -7.83 13.22
CA ASN A 4 9.54 -6.72 13.41
C ASN A 4 9.38 -5.71 12.28
N TYR A 5 9.26 -4.42 12.64
CA TYR A 5 9.11 -3.35 11.69
C TYR A 5 10.08 -2.20 11.96
N GLU A 6 10.78 -1.74 10.92
CA GLU A 6 11.75 -0.65 10.99
C GLU A 6 11.61 0.30 9.80
N ILE A 7 11.76 1.60 10.06
CA ILE A 7 11.78 2.69 9.08
C ILE A 7 12.99 3.57 9.37
N LYS A 8 13.72 3.96 8.32
CA LYS A 8 14.80 4.96 8.35
C LYS A 8 14.59 5.98 7.24
N ASN A 9 14.77 7.25 7.61
CA ASN A 9 14.79 8.41 6.71
C ASN A 9 13.56 8.53 5.79
N PHE A 10 12.37 8.17 6.26
CA PHE A 10 11.14 8.23 5.46
C PHE A 10 10.21 9.34 5.93
N LYS A 11 10.02 10.36 5.10
CA LYS A 11 9.14 11.50 5.39
C LYS A 11 9.43 12.09 6.79
N SER A 12 8.44 12.25 7.65
CA SER A 12 8.65 12.76 9.02
C SER A 12 9.33 11.78 9.98
N ILE A 13 9.76 10.59 9.53
CA ILE A 13 10.31 9.53 10.37
C ILE A 13 11.80 9.39 10.09
N LYS A 14 12.64 9.92 10.98
CA LYS A 14 14.09 9.72 10.91
C LYS A 14 14.45 8.26 11.20
N HIS A 15 13.93 7.72 12.30
CA HIS A 15 14.09 6.32 12.68
C HIS A 15 12.90 5.87 13.54
N LEU A 16 12.36 4.70 13.24
CA LEU A 16 11.33 4.04 14.03
C LEU A 16 11.58 2.54 14.00
N THR A 17 11.54 1.90 15.18
CA THR A 17 11.51 0.45 15.33
C THR A 17 10.33 0.06 16.20
N MET A 18 9.61 -0.99 15.83
CA MET A 18 8.50 -1.50 16.64
C MET A 18 8.21 -2.98 16.39
N ASP A 19 7.67 -3.62 17.41
CA ASP A 19 7.08 -4.95 17.30
C ASP A 19 5.62 -4.85 16.87
N CYS A 20 5.26 -5.66 15.89
CA CYS A 20 3.91 -5.74 15.35
C CYS A 20 3.16 -6.93 15.92
N LYS A 21 1.91 -6.71 16.33
CA LYS A 21 0.96 -7.76 16.68
C LYS A 21 0.01 -8.05 15.52
N LYS A 22 -0.92 -8.98 15.71
CA LYS A 22 -1.96 -9.31 14.73
C LYS A 22 -2.80 -8.07 14.35
N ILE A 23 -3.05 -7.21 15.33
CA ILE A 23 -3.77 -5.94 15.18
C ILE A 23 -2.92 -4.85 15.83
N ASN A 24 -2.66 -3.77 15.09
CA ASN A 24 -1.91 -2.60 15.57
C ASN A 24 -2.77 -1.37 15.33
N ILE A 25 -2.97 -0.55 16.36
CA ILE A 25 -3.78 0.67 16.29
C ILE A 25 -2.86 1.86 16.60
N PHE A 26 -2.73 2.78 15.66
CA PHE A 26 -1.91 3.99 15.80
C PHE A 26 -2.78 5.20 16.08
N ILE A 27 -2.66 5.78 17.29
CA ILE A 27 -3.47 6.91 17.76
C ILE A 27 -2.54 8.08 18.13
N GLY A 28 -2.98 9.32 17.90
CA GLY A 28 -2.21 10.51 18.24
C GLY A 28 -2.69 11.77 17.52
N LYS A 29 -2.17 12.93 17.94
CA LYS A 29 -2.53 14.25 17.39
C LYS A 29 -2.37 14.30 15.86
N PRO A 30 -3.10 15.17 15.14
CA PRO A 30 -2.85 15.40 13.72
C PRO A 30 -1.37 15.66 13.43
N ASN A 31 -0.89 15.24 12.25
CA ASN A 31 0.47 15.47 11.75
C ASN A 31 1.65 14.85 12.54
N THR A 32 1.38 13.89 13.45
CA THR A 32 2.45 13.19 14.19
C THR A 32 3.09 12.01 13.43
N GLY A 33 2.96 11.94 12.10
CA GLY A 33 3.57 10.87 11.30
C GLY A 33 2.86 9.51 11.29
N LYS A 34 1.69 9.35 11.94
CA LYS A 34 0.92 8.08 11.93
C LYS A 34 0.63 7.56 10.52
N SER A 35 0.24 8.45 9.62
CA SER A 35 0.01 8.09 8.21
C SER A 35 1.31 7.70 7.52
N ASN A 36 2.45 8.26 7.91
CA ASN A 36 3.75 7.90 7.34
C ASN A 36 4.12 6.45 7.69
N ILE A 37 3.78 5.96 8.89
CA ILE A 37 3.95 4.54 9.28
C ILE A 37 3.14 3.61 8.36
N LEU A 38 1.89 3.97 8.05
CA LEU A 38 1.06 3.16 7.14
C LEU A 38 1.53 3.27 5.68
N GLU A 39 2.04 4.44 5.28
CA GLU A 39 2.52 4.68 3.92
C GLU A 39 3.83 3.98 3.61
N SER A 40 4.74 3.88 4.57
CA SER A 40 5.97 3.09 4.42
C SER A 40 5.65 1.60 4.21
N LEU A 41 4.66 1.05 4.92
CA LEU A 41 4.13 -0.29 4.63
C LEU A 41 3.41 -0.35 3.28
N GLY A 42 2.73 0.73 2.90
CA GLY A 42 2.03 0.90 1.64
C GLY A 42 2.93 0.71 0.42
N ILE A 43 4.20 1.11 0.49
CA ILE A 43 5.19 0.92 -0.59
C ILE A 43 5.27 -0.55 -1.04
N PHE A 44 5.20 -1.50 -0.12
CA PHE A 44 5.24 -2.92 -0.48
C PHE A 44 4.01 -3.38 -1.26
N SER A 45 2.92 -2.61 -1.29
CA SER A 45 1.75 -2.87 -2.13
C SER A 45 1.93 -2.41 -3.58
N PHE A 46 3.05 -1.75 -3.91
CA PHE A 46 3.34 -1.23 -5.26
C PHE A 46 3.11 -2.21 -6.42
N PRO A 47 3.43 -3.53 -6.30
CA PRO A 47 3.13 -4.51 -7.37
C PRO A 47 1.67 -4.56 -7.82
N TYR A 48 0.73 -4.10 -6.98
CA TYR A 48 -0.69 -4.02 -7.32
C TYR A 48 -1.07 -2.81 -8.17
N GLY A 49 -0.24 -1.76 -8.22
CA GLY A 49 -0.58 -0.51 -8.91
C GLY A 49 0.32 -0.14 -10.08
N VAL A 50 1.29 -0.97 -10.44
CA VAL A 50 2.26 -0.65 -11.51
C VAL A 50 1.60 -0.29 -12.85
N GLU A 51 0.49 -0.95 -13.20
CA GLU A 51 -0.17 -0.72 -14.49
C GLU A 51 -1.21 0.41 -14.45
N ASP A 52 -1.93 0.54 -13.34
CA ASP A 52 -3.17 1.32 -13.29
C ASP A 52 -3.06 2.59 -12.43
N HIS A 53 -2.07 2.68 -11.54
CA HIS A 53 -2.14 3.57 -10.37
C HIS A 53 -0.82 4.26 -9.99
N GLY A 54 0.33 3.65 -10.30
CA GLY A 54 1.66 4.14 -9.91
C GLY A 54 1.90 4.15 -8.39
N LEU A 55 3.06 4.69 -7.99
CA LEU A 55 3.45 4.76 -6.57
C LEU A 55 2.57 5.70 -5.73
N LYS A 56 2.03 6.77 -6.37
CA LYS A 56 1.20 7.80 -5.70
C LYS A 56 -0.07 7.23 -5.06
N SER A 57 -0.57 6.09 -5.54
CA SER A 57 -1.76 5.45 -4.97
C SER A 57 -1.50 4.72 -3.66
N PHE A 58 -0.22 4.46 -3.34
CA PHE A 58 0.17 3.83 -2.09
C PHE A 58 0.79 4.84 -1.11
N VAL A 59 1.62 5.75 -1.63
CA VAL A 59 2.31 6.79 -0.84
C VAL A 59 1.97 8.16 -1.38
N ARG A 60 1.57 9.09 -0.50
CA ARG A 60 1.21 10.45 -0.91
C ARG A 60 2.44 11.31 -1.03
N PHE A 61 2.68 11.92 -2.19
CA PHE A 61 3.75 12.89 -2.37
C PHE A 61 3.43 13.80 -3.54
N SER A 62 3.86 15.06 -3.43
CA SER A 62 3.84 16.00 -4.55
C SER A 62 5.05 15.71 -5.46
N ASP A 63 6.20 15.56 -4.81
CA ASP A 63 7.51 15.32 -5.41
C ASP A 63 8.24 14.15 -4.71
N MET A 64 9.08 13.42 -5.43
CA MET A 64 9.81 12.25 -4.91
C MET A 64 10.74 12.60 -3.74
N THR A 65 11.28 13.83 -3.67
CA THR A 65 12.05 14.31 -2.52
C THR A 65 11.26 14.25 -1.21
N ASN A 66 9.94 14.37 -1.26
CA ASN A 66 9.08 14.30 -0.06
C ASN A 66 9.07 12.92 0.59
N LEU A 67 9.59 11.88 -0.07
CA LEU A 67 9.74 10.55 0.51
C LEU A 67 10.91 10.47 1.48
N PHE A 68 11.87 11.38 1.36
CA PHE A 68 13.08 11.44 2.19
C PHE A 68 12.82 12.26 3.44
N HIS A 69 13.50 11.91 4.53
CA HIS A 69 13.44 12.69 5.75
C HIS A 69 14.03 14.08 5.54
N ASP A 70 13.28 15.11 5.94
CA ASP A 70 13.61 16.53 5.69
C ASP A 70 13.89 16.88 4.22
N ASN A 71 13.41 16.04 3.27
CA ASN A 71 13.76 16.10 1.85
C ASN A 71 15.27 15.94 1.56
N ASP A 72 16.03 15.36 2.49
CA ASP A 72 17.45 15.10 2.34
C ASP A 72 17.69 13.85 1.48
N ILE A 73 17.92 14.07 0.19
CA ILE A 73 18.19 13.01 -0.79
C ILE A 73 19.60 12.41 -0.71
N SER A 74 20.48 12.96 0.14
CA SER A 74 21.82 12.40 0.37
C SER A 74 21.79 11.12 1.22
N GLU A 75 20.73 10.97 2.02
CA GLU A 75 20.49 9.81 2.87
C GLU A 75 19.46 8.87 2.22
N LYS A 76 19.76 7.58 2.14
CA LYS A 76 18.80 6.60 1.61
C LYS A 76 17.60 6.41 2.54
N VAL A 77 16.44 6.12 1.96
CA VAL A 77 15.27 5.62 2.71
C VAL A 77 15.40 4.11 2.86
N GLU A 78 15.14 3.58 4.05
CA GLU A 78 15.10 2.13 4.27
C GLU A 78 13.85 1.74 5.06
N ILE A 79 13.13 0.73 4.57
CA ILE A 79 11.95 0.18 5.25
C ILE A 79 12.08 -1.34 5.31
N SER A 80 11.76 -1.90 6.46
CA SER A 80 12.09 -3.26 6.85
C SER A 80 10.90 -3.87 7.59
N ALA A 81 10.37 -4.99 7.11
CA ALA A 81 9.30 -5.75 7.73
C ALA A 81 9.65 -7.24 7.69
N ASP A 82 10.13 -7.80 8.80
CA ASP A 82 10.72 -9.15 8.91
C ASP A 82 11.82 -9.42 7.85
N ASP A 83 11.54 -10.22 6.82
CA ASP A 83 12.44 -10.56 5.71
C ASP A 83 12.21 -9.70 4.47
N VAL A 84 11.29 -8.74 4.53
CA VAL A 84 10.96 -7.85 3.42
C VAL A 84 11.67 -6.52 3.62
N ARG A 85 12.30 -6.03 2.55
CA ARG A 85 13.09 -4.79 2.56
C ARG A 85 12.71 -3.91 1.40
N PHE A 86 12.77 -2.60 1.61
CA PHE A 86 12.69 -1.58 0.59
C PHE A 86 13.80 -0.55 0.80
N GLN A 87 14.40 -0.11 -0.28
CA GLN A 87 15.37 0.98 -0.32
C GLN A 87 15.00 1.98 -1.42
N LEU A 88 15.18 3.26 -1.13
CA LEU A 88 15.07 4.35 -2.11
C LEU A 88 16.35 5.20 -2.04
N VAL A 89 16.97 5.41 -3.20
CA VAL A 89 18.17 6.24 -3.36
C VAL A 89 17.95 7.24 -4.49
N PHE A 90 18.62 8.39 -4.41
CA PHE A 90 18.69 9.34 -5.51
C PHE A 90 20.07 9.23 -6.17
N GLU A 91 20.11 8.82 -7.44
CA GLU A 91 21.34 8.58 -8.17
C GLU A 91 21.14 8.85 -9.67
N ASN A 92 22.11 9.50 -10.31
CA ASN A 92 22.06 9.84 -11.75
C ASN A 92 20.78 10.61 -12.12
N ASP A 93 20.40 11.60 -11.29
CA ASP A 93 19.19 12.41 -11.42
C ASP A 93 17.84 11.67 -11.34
N ASP A 94 17.87 10.39 -10.96
CA ASP A 94 16.70 9.54 -10.81
C ASP A 94 16.53 9.01 -9.38
N PHE A 95 15.28 8.84 -8.96
CA PHE A 95 14.89 8.15 -7.74
C PHE A 95 14.72 6.66 -8.00
N LYS A 96 15.67 5.86 -7.51
CA LYS A 96 15.72 4.42 -7.70
C LYS A 96 15.20 3.69 -6.47
N GLY A 97 14.07 3.00 -6.64
CA GLY A 97 13.47 2.19 -5.59
C GLY A 97 13.65 0.70 -5.85
N TYR A 98 13.96 -0.06 -4.79
CA TYR A 98 14.08 -1.52 -4.84
C TYR A 98 13.38 -2.12 -3.63
N GLY A 99 12.43 -3.01 -3.84
CA GLY A 99 11.72 -3.68 -2.75
C GLY A 99 11.39 -5.13 -3.03
N GLY A 100 11.30 -5.94 -1.98
CA GLY A 100 10.93 -7.35 -2.08
C GLY A 100 11.35 -8.16 -0.87
N ASP A 101 11.08 -9.46 -0.92
CA ASP A 101 11.63 -10.41 0.04
C ASP A 101 13.15 -10.57 -0.14
N LYS A 102 13.87 -10.87 0.96
CA LYS A 102 15.34 -11.00 0.98
C LYS A 102 15.88 -11.94 -0.10
N GLU A 103 15.15 -13.02 -0.40
CA GLU A 103 15.51 -14.01 -1.41
C GLU A 103 14.95 -13.70 -2.80
N LYS A 104 14.13 -12.66 -2.94
CA LYS A 104 13.42 -12.24 -4.16
C LYS A 104 12.56 -13.37 -4.79
N LYS A 105 12.13 -14.35 -4.00
CA LYS A 105 11.40 -15.53 -4.48
C LYS A 105 9.89 -15.30 -4.55
N VAL A 106 9.35 -14.50 -3.62
CA VAL A 106 7.90 -14.30 -3.46
C VAL A 106 7.45 -13.09 -4.27
N PHE A 107 8.07 -11.94 -4.04
CA PHE A 107 7.81 -10.73 -4.81
C PHE A 107 9.01 -9.81 -4.75
N HIS A 108 9.30 -9.17 -5.87
CA HIS A 108 10.19 -8.02 -5.89
C HIS A 108 9.72 -7.02 -6.93
N PHE A 109 10.09 -5.77 -6.72
CA PHE A 109 9.83 -4.67 -7.62
C PHE A 109 11.00 -3.70 -7.62
N ASN A 110 11.11 -2.96 -8.71
CA ASN A 110 11.99 -1.82 -8.80
C ASN A 110 11.32 -0.70 -9.60
N PHE A 111 11.84 0.51 -9.44
CA PHE A 111 11.49 1.64 -10.28
C PHE A 111 12.66 2.62 -10.39
N SER A 112 12.68 3.37 -11.49
CA SER A 112 13.54 4.55 -11.69
C SER A 112 12.63 5.69 -12.11
N TYR A 113 12.41 6.64 -11.21
CA TYR A 113 11.44 7.73 -11.38
C TYR A 113 12.12 9.09 -11.32
N ASN A 114 11.61 10.03 -12.11
CA ASN A 114 11.91 11.44 -11.95
C ASN A 114 11.21 12.03 -10.71
N TYR A 115 11.49 13.30 -10.44
CA TYR A 115 10.86 14.13 -9.40
C TYR A 115 9.32 14.02 -9.31
N ASN A 116 8.63 13.86 -10.43
CA ASN A 116 7.17 13.76 -10.47
C ASN A 116 6.62 12.34 -10.12
N GLY A 117 7.49 11.37 -9.88
CA GLY A 117 7.14 9.97 -9.65
C GLY A 117 6.77 9.23 -10.94
N LYS A 118 7.35 9.62 -12.08
CA LYS A 118 7.15 8.98 -13.39
C LYS A 118 8.46 8.41 -13.91
N GLY A 119 8.40 7.26 -14.58
CA GLY A 119 9.55 6.63 -15.20
C GLY A 119 9.29 5.14 -15.42
N SER A 120 10.35 4.33 -15.35
CA SER A 120 10.25 2.88 -15.55
C SER A 120 10.02 2.15 -14.23
N SER A 121 9.33 1.02 -14.29
CA SER A 121 9.16 0.13 -13.15
C SER A 121 9.05 -1.32 -13.60
N GLY A 122 9.64 -2.22 -12.82
CA GLY A 122 9.61 -3.66 -13.07
C GLY A 122 9.09 -4.41 -11.85
N ILE A 123 8.31 -5.47 -12.09
CA ILE A 123 7.81 -6.39 -11.05
C ILE A 123 8.02 -7.83 -11.48
N SER A 124 8.31 -8.74 -10.54
CA SER A 124 8.39 -10.17 -10.86
C SER A 124 7.05 -10.89 -10.82
N LYS A 125 6.24 -10.58 -9.81
CA LYS A 125 4.91 -11.17 -9.60
C LYS A 125 3.96 -10.14 -8.97
N ARG A 126 2.69 -10.16 -9.35
CA ARG A 126 1.62 -9.30 -8.76
C ARG A 126 1.08 -9.84 -7.44
N PHE A 127 1.92 -10.45 -6.62
CA PHE A 127 1.50 -11.09 -5.37
C PHE A 127 2.33 -10.59 -4.19
N SER A 128 2.13 -9.32 -3.85
CA SER A 128 2.67 -8.81 -2.59
C SER A 128 1.82 -9.28 -1.42
N PRO A 129 2.42 -9.76 -0.31
CA PRO A 129 1.67 -10.05 0.91
C PRO A 129 1.14 -8.77 1.59
N PHE A 130 1.59 -7.58 1.16
CA PHE A 130 1.15 -6.29 1.66
C PHE A 130 0.01 -5.77 0.80
N LYS A 131 -1.12 -5.47 1.44
CA LYS A 131 -2.34 -4.97 0.80
C LYS A 131 -2.80 -3.71 1.52
N LEU A 132 -2.34 -2.56 1.05
CA LEU A 132 -2.81 -1.27 1.51
C LEU A 132 -4.20 -1.00 0.94
N TYR A 133 -5.15 -0.61 1.79
CA TYR A 133 -6.45 -0.12 1.34
C TYR A 133 -6.66 1.34 1.72
N ARG A 134 -7.20 2.10 0.77
CA ARG A 134 -7.63 3.49 0.96
C ARG A 134 -9.02 3.64 0.40
N PHE A 135 -9.89 4.24 1.21
CA PHE A 135 -11.21 4.62 0.73
C PHE A 135 -11.08 5.59 -0.45
N ALA A 136 -11.79 5.28 -1.53
CA ALA A 136 -11.99 6.15 -2.67
C ALA A 136 -13.44 5.97 -3.14
N ILE A 137 -14.03 7.06 -3.64
CA ILE A 137 -15.30 6.99 -4.36
C ILE A 137 -14.97 6.45 -5.75
N VAL A 138 -15.49 5.27 -6.06
CA VAL A 138 -15.23 4.56 -7.31
C VAL A 138 -16.54 4.45 -8.08
N GLU A 139 -16.55 4.92 -9.32
CA GLU A 139 -17.70 4.85 -10.22
C GLU A 139 -17.64 3.62 -11.13
N THR A 140 -16.42 3.08 -11.36
CA THR A 140 -16.16 1.95 -12.25
C THR A 140 -15.66 0.74 -11.48
N PHE A 141 -16.39 -0.38 -11.60
CA PHE A 141 -16.02 -1.62 -10.93
C PHE A 141 -15.36 -2.59 -11.91
N ALA A 142 -14.14 -3.01 -11.60
CA ALA A 142 -13.37 -3.93 -12.44
C ALA A 142 -13.91 -5.37 -12.28
N GLN A 143 -14.18 -6.04 -13.40
CA GLN A 143 -14.59 -7.45 -13.43
C GLN A 143 -13.38 -8.41 -13.47
N ARG A 144 -12.40 -8.22 -12.59
CA ARG A 144 -11.21 -9.10 -12.49
C ARG A 144 -11.33 -10.10 -11.34
N GLU A 145 -10.60 -11.21 -11.46
CA GLU A 145 -10.81 -12.49 -10.77
C GLU A 145 -11.10 -12.45 -9.25
N PRO A 146 -11.91 -13.42 -8.75
CA PRO A 146 -12.43 -13.47 -7.40
C PRO A 146 -11.48 -14.20 -6.45
N GLY A 147 -10.90 -13.48 -5.48
CA GLY A 147 -10.19 -14.12 -4.38
C GLY A 147 -9.95 -13.21 -3.19
N TYR A 148 -9.71 -11.92 -3.45
CA TYR A 148 -9.53 -10.90 -2.42
C TYR A 148 -9.83 -9.51 -2.98
N LEU A 149 -10.07 -8.54 -2.10
CA LEU A 149 -10.27 -7.14 -2.47
C LEU A 149 -8.98 -6.58 -3.10
N LEU A 150 -9.06 -6.00 -4.29
CA LEU A 150 -7.87 -5.51 -4.98
C LEU A 150 -7.35 -4.19 -4.36
N PRO A 151 -6.08 -4.11 -3.95
CA PRO A 151 -5.48 -2.84 -3.55
C PRO A 151 -5.40 -1.83 -4.71
N PRO A 152 -5.38 -0.51 -4.44
CA PRO A 152 -5.58 0.10 -3.13
C PRO A 152 -7.04 0.41 -2.80
N HIS A 153 -7.94 0.39 -3.78
CA HIS A 153 -9.30 0.93 -3.61
C HIS A 153 -10.41 -0.11 -3.62
N GLY A 154 -10.10 -1.37 -3.90
CA GLY A 154 -11.08 -2.43 -3.94
C GLY A 154 -12.01 -2.36 -5.14
N TYR A 155 -11.48 -2.05 -6.32
CA TYR A 155 -12.26 -1.92 -7.57
C TYR A 155 -13.09 -3.16 -7.93
N ASN A 156 -12.76 -4.34 -7.39
CA ASN A 156 -13.51 -5.58 -7.55
C ASN A 156 -14.49 -5.88 -6.40
N LEU A 157 -14.78 -4.93 -5.50
CA LEU A 157 -15.68 -5.14 -4.36
C LEU A 157 -17.04 -5.67 -4.80
N MET A 158 -17.62 -5.07 -5.85
CA MET A 158 -18.90 -5.51 -6.41
C MET A 158 -18.85 -6.96 -6.89
N GLN A 159 -17.77 -7.34 -7.59
CA GLN A 159 -17.57 -8.71 -8.05
C GLN A 159 -17.48 -9.69 -6.87
N ILE A 160 -16.76 -9.32 -5.79
CA ILE A 160 -16.66 -10.14 -4.58
C ILE A 160 -18.03 -10.33 -3.93
N LEU A 161 -18.83 -9.26 -3.81
CA LEU A 161 -20.18 -9.34 -3.22
C LEU A 161 -21.13 -10.20 -4.07
N LEU A 162 -20.99 -10.18 -5.40
CA LEU A 162 -21.82 -11.00 -6.28
C LEU A 162 -21.41 -12.47 -6.28
N THR A 163 -20.12 -12.76 -6.19
CA THR A 163 -19.57 -14.13 -6.34
C THR A 163 -19.34 -14.86 -5.02
N ASN A 164 -19.24 -14.14 -3.90
CA ASN A 164 -18.97 -14.72 -2.58
C ASN A 164 -20.18 -14.55 -1.64
N LYS A 165 -20.99 -15.61 -1.52
CA LYS A 165 -22.20 -15.62 -0.68
C LYS A 165 -21.91 -15.30 0.78
N ALA A 166 -20.76 -15.73 1.32
CA ALA A 166 -20.41 -15.48 2.72
C ALA A 166 -20.11 -14.00 2.96
N VAL A 167 -19.34 -13.37 2.08
CA VAL A 167 -19.06 -11.92 2.15
C VAL A 167 -20.34 -11.11 1.93
N LYS A 168 -21.18 -11.49 0.95
CA LYS A 168 -22.49 -10.86 0.73
C LYS A 168 -23.36 -10.90 1.97
N LYS A 169 -23.41 -12.06 2.66
CA LYS A 169 -24.17 -12.23 3.90
C LYS A 169 -23.61 -11.36 5.03
N LEU A 170 -22.29 -11.38 5.25
CA LEU A 170 -21.63 -10.55 6.26
C LEU A 170 -21.96 -9.06 6.09
N VAL A 171 -21.87 -8.55 4.86
CA VAL A 171 -22.19 -7.13 4.57
C VAL A 171 -23.68 -6.85 4.75
N ALA A 172 -24.55 -7.78 4.33
CA ALA A 172 -25.98 -7.66 4.52
C ALA A 172 -26.38 -7.61 6.01
N ASP A 173 -25.73 -8.42 6.85
CA ASP A 173 -25.97 -8.45 8.29
C ASP A 173 -25.46 -7.15 8.95
N LEU A 174 -24.25 -6.70 8.59
CA LEU A 174 -23.67 -5.44 9.09
C LEU A 174 -24.53 -4.23 8.74
N LEU A 175 -25.03 -4.11 7.50
CA LEU A 175 -25.91 -3.00 7.12
C LEU A 175 -27.28 -3.06 7.82
N GLY A 176 -27.76 -4.27 8.10
CA GLY A 176 -29.01 -4.48 8.84
C GLY A 176 -28.96 -3.92 10.26
N GLU A 177 -27.80 -3.93 10.91
CA GLU A 177 -27.60 -3.35 12.25
C GLU A 177 -27.79 -1.82 12.29
N TYR A 178 -27.61 -1.12 11.16
CA TYR A 178 -27.72 0.33 11.06
C TYR A 178 -29.02 0.82 10.37
N ASP A 179 -30.01 -0.07 10.19
CA ASP A 179 -31.26 0.18 9.43
C ASP A 179 -31.04 0.75 8.01
N LEU A 180 -29.84 0.51 7.45
CA LEU A 180 -29.51 0.83 6.08
C LEU A 180 -30.13 -0.25 5.19
N ARG A 181 -31.41 -0.05 4.82
CA ARG A 181 -32.14 -0.99 3.98
C ARG A 181 -31.41 -1.26 2.66
N LYS A 182 -31.31 -2.55 2.34
CA LYS A 182 -30.78 -3.12 1.10
C LYS A 182 -31.43 -2.45 -0.12
N GLY A 183 -30.73 -1.48 -0.73
CA GLY A 183 -30.92 -1.20 -2.15
C GLY A 183 -30.75 -2.53 -2.90
N GLU A 184 -31.75 -2.87 -3.70
CA GLU A 184 -32.04 -4.16 -4.32
C GLU A 184 -30.81 -4.92 -4.87
N PHE A 185 -30.24 -5.83 -4.07
CA PHE A 185 -29.40 -6.94 -4.56
C PHE A 185 -30.21 -8.24 -4.56
N ARG A 186 -31.33 -8.26 -5.27
CA ARG A 186 -32.08 -9.49 -5.53
C ARG A 186 -31.48 -10.23 -6.75
N PRO A 187 -31.44 -11.58 -6.71
CA PRO A 187 -30.79 -12.42 -7.70
C PRO A 187 -31.40 -12.30 -9.09
#